data_AF-A0A945IVA5-F1
#
_entry.id   AF-A0A945IVA5-F1
#
_cell.length_a   1.000
_cell.length_b   1.000
_cell.length_c   1.000
_cell.angle_alpha   90.00
_cell.angle_beta   90.00
_cell.angle_gamma   90.00
#
_symmetry.space_group_name_H-M   'P 1'
#
loop_
_entity.id
_entity.type
_entity.pdbx_description
1 polymer ?
#
loop_
_entity_poly.entity_id
_entity_poly.type
_entity_poly.pdbx_seq_one_letter_code
_entity_poly.pdbx_strand_id
1 'polypeptide(L)'
;MTGNADTAPAPTLPDGIVIIVKEECETCQTVVPVLQQLHAATELTVYTQDNASFPSAPTAAHDADLAVSWHHEIETVPTVIVVRNGVEVERTVGWMRPEWERLTGVDGLGEGLPVMRPGCGSMSVDP
;
A
#
# COMPACT_ATOMS: atom_id res chain seq x y z
N MET A 1 -26.17 -13.73 -27.24
CA MET A 1 -25.03 -12.85 -26.93
C MET A 1 -25.28 -12.28 -25.54
N THR A 2 -24.68 -12.85 -24.52
CA THR A 2 -24.61 -12.26 -23.18
C THR A 2 -23.22 -12.60 -22.68
N GLY A 3 -22.26 -11.73 -23.00
CA GLY A 3 -20.93 -11.78 -22.40
C GLY A 3 -21.07 -11.33 -20.95
N ASN A 4 -20.58 -12.15 -20.02
CA ASN A 4 -20.44 -11.79 -18.61
C ASN A 4 -19.60 -10.50 -18.50
N ALA A 5 -20.10 -9.53 -17.75
CA ALA A 5 -19.46 -8.24 -17.54
C ALA A 5 -18.43 -8.28 -16.37
N ASP A 6 -17.73 -9.39 -16.16
CA ASP A 6 -17.00 -9.61 -14.90
C ASP A 6 -15.65 -10.30 -15.08
N THR A 7 -14.83 -9.80 -16.00
CA THR A 7 -13.47 -10.35 -16.22
C THR A 7 -12.53 -9.30 -16.80
N ALA A 8 -12.53 -8.09 -16.25
CA ALA A 8 -11.35 -7.25 -16.44
C ALA A 8 -10.16 -8.00 -15.79
N PRO A 9 -9.03 -8.19 -16.50
CA PRO A 9 -7.86 -8.80 -15.90
C PRO A 9 -7.41 -7.92 -14.73
N ALA A 10 -7.06 -8.55 -13.61
CA ALA A 10 -6.55 -7.84 -12.44
C ALA A 10 -5.39 -6.91 -12.84
N PRO A 11 -5.38 -5.63 -12.42
CA PRO A 11 -4.26 -4.73 -12.66
C PRO A 11 -2.97 -5.37 -12.15
N THR A 12 -1.96 -5.52 -13.00
CA THR A 12 -0.69 -6.09 -12.55
C THR A 12 0.04 -5.11 -11.64
N LEU A 13 0.46 -5.58 -10.46
CA LEU A 13 1.31 -4.78 -9.58
C LEU A 13 2.74 -4.71 -10.14
N PRO A 14 3.40 -3.56 -10.07
CA PRO A 14 4.82 -3.45 -10.45
C PRO A 14 5.70 -4.22 -9.47
N ASP A 15 6.84 -4.71 -9.96
CA ASP A 15 7.87 -5.33 -9.12
C ASP A 15 8.44 -4.34 -8.10
N GLY A 16 8.89 -4.87 -6.97
CA GLY A 16 9.47 -4.07 -5.88
C GLY A 16 8.58 -4.09 -4.64
N ILE A 17 8.50 -2.95 -3.96
CA ILE A 17 7.62 -2.72 -2.81
C ILE A 17 6.40 -1.93 -3.28
N VAL A 18 5.21 -2.44 -3.02
CA VAL A 18 3.95 -1.75 -3.27
C VAL A 18 3.29 -1.44 -1.93
N ILE A 19 2.89 -0.19 -1.70
CA ILE A 19 2.19 0.21 -0.48
C ILE A 19 0.86 0.86 -0.83
N ILE A 20 -0.23 0.35 -0.28
CA ILE A 20 -1.58 0.89 -0.45
C ILE A 20 -1.96 1.64 0.83
N VAL A 21 -2.34 2.91 0.68
CA VAL A 21 -2.67 3.83 1.78
C VAL A 21 -3.99 4.55 1.52
N LYS A 22 -4.50 5.22 2.54
CA LYS A 22 -5.58 6.21 2.43
C LYS A 22 -5.36 7.35 3.43
N GLU A 23 -5.72 8.57 3.09
CA GLU A 23 -5.56 9.76 3.92
C GLU A 23 -6.38 9.68 5.22
N GLU A 24 -7.60 9.16 5.17
CA GLU A 24 -8.47 9.06 6.35
C GLU A 24 -7.98 8.04 7.41
N CYS A 25 -6.92 7.28 7.12
CA CYS A 25 -6.27 6.38 8.07
C CYS A 25 -5.15 7.09 8.85
N GLU A 26 -5.30 7.22 10.18
CA GLU A 26 -4.28 7.84 11.05
C GLU A 26 -2.91 7.13 10.93
N THR A 27 -2.90 5.81 10.80
CA THR A 27 -1.66 5.05 10.62
C THR A 27 -1.00 5.36 9.28
N CYS A 28 -1.77 5.50 8.19
CA CYS A 28 -1.24 5.93 6.90
C CYS A 28 -0.60 7.34 6.98
N GLN A 29 -1.26 8.28 7.66
CA GLN A 29 -0.68 9.61 7.91
C GLN A 29 0.61 9.53 8.73
N THR A 30 0.65 8.65 9.74
CA THR A 30 1.81 8.45 10.61
C THR A 30 3.03 7.94 9.85
N VAL A 31 2.83 7.04 8.88
CA VAL A 31 3.92 6.42 8.12
C VAL A 31 4.38 7.24 6.91
N VAL A 32 3.83 8.43 6.65
CA VAL A 32 4.28 9.28 5.51
C VAL A 32 5.80 9.50 5.48
N PRO A 33 6.49 9.81 6.61
CA PRO A 33 7.95 9.90 6.61
C PRO A 33 8.64 8.59 6.24
N VAL A 34 8.04 7.44 6.58
CA VAL A 34 8.55 6.11 6.22
C VAL A 34 8.42 5.87 4.71
N LEU A 35 7.31 6.28 4.09
CA LEU A 35 7.14 6.20 2.64
C LEU A 35 8.23 7.00 1.91
N GLN A 36 8.63 8.15 2.46
CA GLN A 36 9.72 8.97 1.91
C GLN A 36 11.08 8.29 2.06
N GLN A 37 11.35 7.68 3.23
CA GLN A 37 12.57 6.89 3.46
C GLN A 37 12.67 5.72 2.48
N LEU A 38 11.57 4.98 2.30
CA LEU A 38 11.51 3.84 1.38
C LEU A 38 11.67 4.29 -0.08
N HIS A 39 11.02 5.37 -0.50
CA HIS A 39 11.17 5.91 -1.85
C HIS A 39 12.63 6.29 -2.18
N ALA A 40 13.40 6.73 -1.18
CA ALA A 40 14.80 7.06 -1.35
C ALA A 40 15.73 5.83 -1.36
N ALA A 41 15.29 4.69 -0.82
CA ALA A 41 16.14 3.53 -0.53
C ALA A 41 15.84 2.30 -1.40
N THR A 42 14.62 2.18 -1.95
CA THR A 42 14.19 1.00 -2.72
C THR A 42 13.21 1.38 -3.82
N GLU A 43 12.97 0.45 -4.76
CA GLU A 43 11.87 0.55 -5.72
C GLU A 43 10.54 0.48 -4.97
N LEU A 44 9.84 1.62 -4.91
CA LEU A 44 8.58 1.80 -4.21
C LEU A 44 7.50 2.33 -5.15
N THR A 45 6.35 1.66 -5.17
CA THR A 45 5.10 2.18 -5.73
C THR A 45 4.10 2.41 -4.61
N VAL A 46 3.47 3.58 -4.57
CA VAL A 46 2.41 3.90 -3.59
C VAL A 46 1.08 4.07 -4.31
N TYR A 47 0.02 3.45 -3.79
CA TYR A 47 -1.36 3.70 -4.20
C TYR A 47 -2.12 4.39 -3.07
N THR A 48 -3.01 5.32 -3.42
CA THR A 48 -3.91 6.01 -2.48
C THR A 48 -5.37 5.80 -2.87
N GLN A 49 -6.24 5.50 -1.89
CA GLN A 49 -7.63 5.11 -2.14
C GLN A 49 -8.62 6.29 -2.18
N ASP A 50 -8.37 7.34 -1.40
CA ASP A 50 -9.36 8.40 -1.11
C ASP A 50 -8.98 9.79 -1.64
N ASN A 51 -7.69 10.14 -1.55
CA ASN A 51 -7.20 11.45 -1.95
C ASN A 51 -5.99 11.32 -2.89
N ALA A 52 -6.16 11.74 -4.14
CA ALA A 52 -5.12 11.79 -5.17
C ALA A 52 -3.88 12.65 -4.82
N SER A 53 -4.00 13.53 -3.82
CA SER A 53 -2.90 14.38 -3.33
C SER A 53 -2.20 13.80 -2.09
N PHE A 54 -2.66 12.66 -1.58
CA PHE A 54 -2.09 11.99 -0.43
C PHE A 54 -1.27 10.75 -0.84
N PRO A 55 -0.09 10.52 -0.24
CA PRO A 55 0.71 11.52 0.47
C PRO A 55 1.22 12.59 -0.50
N SER A 56 1.62 13.74 0.03
CA SER A 56 2.22 14.81 -0.80
C SER A 56 3.59 14.42 -1.38
N ALA A 57 4.30 13.51 -0.71
CA ALA A 57 5.50 12.85 -1.20
C ALA A 57 5.71 11.52 -0.46
N PRO A 58 6.14 10.44 -1.15
CA PRO A 58 6.35 10.34 -2.61
C PRO A 58 5.03 10.41 -3.39
N THR A 59 5.10 10.65 -4.70
CA THR A 59 3.88 10.64 -5.54
C THR A 59 3.22 9.26 -5.49
N ALA A 60 1.91 9.24 -5.20
CA ALA A 60 1.10 8.04 -5.25
C ALA A 60 0.22 8.00 -6.51
N ALA A 61 -0.05 6.79 -6.99
CA ALA A 61 -1.09 6.53 -7.97
C ALA A 61 -2.45 6.53 -7.26
N HIS A 62 -3.41 7.28 -7.79
CA HIS A 62 -4.77 7.33 -7.25
C HIS A 62 -5.59 6.14 -7.75
N ASP A 63 -5.96 5.26 -6.83
CA ASP A 63 -6.82 4.09 -7.06
C ASP A 63 -8.30 4.50 -6.95
N ALA A 64 -8.72 5.43 -7.82
CA ALA A 64 -9.98 6.16 -7.69
C ALA A 64 -11.25 5.28 -7.77
N ASP A 65 -11.18 4.21 -8.56
CA ASP A 65 -12.26 3.23 -8.73
C ASP A 65 -12.05 1.99 -7.83
N LEU A 66 -11.02 2.02 -6.97
CA LEU A 66 -10.62 0.95 -6.07
C LEU A 66 -10.29 -0.36 -6.79
N ALA A 67 -10.04 -0.33 -8.11
CA ALA A 67 -9.80 -1.55 -8.89
C ALA A 67 -8.54 -2.27 -8.42
N VAL A 68 -7.45 -1.54 -8.11
CA VAL A 68 -6.23 -2.16 -7.57
C VAL A 68 -6.53 -2.79 -6.21
N SER A 69 -7.16 -2.03 -5.32
CA SER A 69 -7.47 -2.48 -3.95
C SER A 69 -8.39 -3.69 -3.93
N TRP A 70 -9.41 -3.71 -4.80
CA TRP A 70 -10.36 -4.81 -4.90
C TRP A 70 -9.71 -6.07 -5.49
N HIS A 71 -9.03 -5.95 -6.64
CA HIS A 71 -8.42 -7.11 -7.31
C HIS A 71 -7.28 -7.75 -6.51
N HIS A 72 -6.60 -6.99 -5.64
CA HIS A 72 -5.51 -7.50 -4.79
C HIS A 72 -5.93 -7.79 -3.35
N GLU A 73 -7.24 -7.86 -3.09
CA GLU A 73 -7.80 -8.23 -1.80
C GLU A 73 -7.23 -7.37 -0.65
N ILE A 74 -7.18 -6.05 -0.87
CA ILE A 74 -6.75 -5.11 0.16
C ILE A 74 -7.91 -4.92 1.13
N GLU A 75 -7.80 -5.52 2.31
CA GLU A 75 -8.81 -5.40 3.39
C GLU A 75 -8.42 -4.36 4.44
N THR A 76 -7.13 -4.07 4.58
CA THR A 76 -6.57 -3.16 5.60
C THR A 76 -5.56 -2.20 4.97
N VAL A 77 -5.47 -0.98 5.47
CA VAL A 77 -4.45 0.00 5.09
C VAL A 77 -3.74 0.58 6.32
N PRO A 78 -2.43 0.87 6.28
CA PRO A 78 -1.55 0.62 5.14
C PRO A 78 -1.32 -0.88 4.92
N THR A 79 -1.22 -1.32 3.67
CA THR A 79 -0.75 -2.66 3.30
C THR A 79 0.56 -2.52 2.54
N VAL A 80 1.57 -3.31 2.91
CA VAL A 80 2.85 -3.42 2.20
C VAL A 80 2.89 -4.78 1.51
N ILE A 81 3.20 -4.79 0.21
CA ILE A 81 3.28 -5.98 -0.63
C ILE A 81 4.67 -6.02 -1.26
N VAL A 82 5.32 -7.18 -1.18
CA VAL A 82 6.52 -7.49 -1.93
C VAL A 82 6.09 -8.18 -3.23
N VAL A 83 6.48 -7.63 -4.37
CA VAL A 83 6.12 -8.14 -5.70
C VAL A 83 7.38 -8.56 -6.45
N ARG A 84 7.36 -9.74 -7.06
CA ARG A 84 8.46 -10.31 -7.87
C ARG A 84 7.89 -10.96 -9.13
N ASN A 85 8.37 -10.55 -10.29
CA ASN A 85 7.88 -10.99 -11.60
C ASN A 85 6.36 -10.81 -11.77
N GLY A 86 5.82 -9.70 -11.26
CA GLY A 86 4.39 -9.37 -11.28
C GLY A 86 3.52 -10.21 -10.33
N VAL A 87 4.14 -11.00 -9.45
CA VAL A 87 3.45 -11.87 -8.49
C VAL A 87 3.75 -11.39 -7.08
N GLU A 88 2.70 -11.23 -6.27
CA GLU A 88 2.87 -11.02 -4.84
C GLU A 88 3.56 -12.24 -4.20
N VAL A 89 4.62 -11.97 -3.44
CA VAL A 89 5.33 -13.01 -2.69
C VAL A 89 5.06 -12.96 -1.20
N GLU A 90 4.82 -11.77 -0.65
CA GLU A 90 4.61 -11.56 0.78
C GLU A 90 3.92 -10.22 1.04
N ARG A 91 3.11 -10.12 2.09
CA ARG A 91 2.48 -8.86 2.52
C ARG A 91 2.44 -8.71 4.05
N THR A 92 2.32 -7.46 4.51
CA THR A 92 1.94 -7.12 5.89
C THR A 92 0.96 -5.95 5.92
N VAL A 93 0.24 -5.79 7.04
CA VAL A 93 -0.79 -4.75 7.22
C VAL A 93 -0.55 -3.95 8.49
N GLY A 94 -1.01 -2.70 8.48
CA GLY A 94 -0.70 -1.75 9.54
C GLY A 94 0.77 -1.37 9.54
N TRP A 95 1.19 -0.69 10.61
CA TRP A 95 2.59 -0.33 10.83
C TRP A 95 3.18 -1.25 11.89
N MET A 96 4.26 -1.95 11.54
CA MET A 96 5.10 -2.68 12.49
C MET A 96 6.54 -2.56 12.00
N ARG A 97 7.34 -1.72 12.68
CA ARG A 97 8.69 -1.36 12.22
C ARG A 97 9.53 -2.59 11.83
N PRO A 98 9.72 -3.60 12.70
CA PRO A 98 10.61 -4.72 12.36
C PRO A 98 10.14 -5.52 11.14
N GLU A 99 8.84 -5.54 10.88
CA GLU A 99 8.26 -6.27 9.75
C GLU A 99 8.38 -5.49 8.45
N TRP A 100 8.18 -4.18 8.50
CA TRP A 100 8.43 -3.31 7.36
C TRP A 100 9.92 -3.34 6.99
N GLU A 101 10.82 -3.27 7.97
CA GLU A 101 12.27 -3.38 7.75
C GLU A 101 12.62 -4.75 7.13
N ARG A 102 12.07 -5.85 7.65
CA ARG A 102 12.28 -7.20 7.09
C ARG A 102 11.81 -7.33 5.65
N LEU A 103 10.61 -6.86 5.33
CA LEU A 103 10.00 -7.00 4.00
C LEU A 103 10.67 -6.08 2.96
N THR A 104 11.03 -4.87 3.37
CA THR A 104 11.63 -3.87 2.48
C THR A 104 13.14 -4.01 2.35
N GLY A 105 13.80 -4.66 3.32
CA GLY A 105 15.26 -4.71 3.43
C GLY A 105 15.90 -3.36 3.81
N VAL A 106 15.09 -2.40 4.27
CA VAL A 106 15.55 -1.06 4.68
C VAL A 106 15.46 -0.95 6.19
N ASP A 107 16.61 -0.74 6.84
CA ASP A 107 16.68 -0.58 8.30
C ASP A 107 16.48 0.88 8.74
N GLY A 108 16.13 1.08 10.02
CA GLY A 108 16.05 2.40 10.63
C GLY A 108 14.78 3.17 10.28
N LEU A 109 13.71 2.46 9.92
CA LEU A 109 12.48 3.07 9.45
C LEU A 109 11.71 3.78 10.56
N GLY A 110 11.26 5.00 10.28
CA GLY A 110 10.34 5.72 11.16
C GLY A 110 10.93 6.06 12.53
N GLU A 111 12.14 6.61 12.56
CA GLU A 111 12.75 7.13 13.78
C GLU A 111 11.76 8.05 14.54
N GLY A 112 11.63 7.84 15.85
CA GLY A 112 10.69 8.59 16.69
C GLY A 112 9.21 8.16 16.58
N LEU A 113 8.84 7.28 15.64
CA LEU A 113 7.49 6.70 15.58
C LEU A 113 7.32 5.57 16.62
N PRO A 114 6.07 5.29 17.06
CA PRO A 114 5.76 4.06 17.78
C PRO A 114 6.24 2.83 17.00
N VAL A 115 6.61 1.75 17.69
CA VAL A 115 7.07 0.51 17.02
C VAL A 115 5.96 -0.14 16.20
N MET A 116 4.71 0.01 16.62
CA MET A 116 3.55 -0.59 15.97
C MET A 116 2.32 0.31 16.08
N ARG A 117 1.50 0.34 15.02
CA ARG A 117 0.14 0.90 15.00
C ARG A 117 -0.77 0.03 14.12
N PRO A 118 -2.00 -0.27 14.56
CA PRO A 118 -2.95 -1.03 13.75
C PRO A 118 -3.35 -0.25 12.48
N GLY A 119 -3.73 -0.96 11.42
CA GLY A 119 -4.32 -0.33 10.24
C GLY A 119 -5.80 0.02 10.41
N CYS A 120 -6.39 0.58 9.35
CA CYS A 120 -7.82 0.82 9.20
C CYS A 120 -8.39 -0.04 8.07
N GLY A 121 -9.71 -0.24 8.02
CA GLY A 121 -10.36 -0.94 6.91
C GLY A 121 -10.11 -0.26 5.57
N SER A 122 -9.90 -1.07 4.53
CA SER A 122 -9.77 -0.59 3.15
C SER A 122 -11.12 -0.09 2.61
N MET A 123 -11.10 0.94 1.75
CA MET A 123 -12.34 1.41 1.11
C MET A 123 -12.96 0.37 0.17
N SER A 124 -12.16 -0.56 -0.38
CA SER A 124 -12.65 -1.62 -1.27
C SER A 124 -13.50 -2.69 -0.56
N VAL A 125 -13.57 -2.66 0.78
CA VAL A 125 -14.35 -3.61 1.59
C VAL A 125 -15.46 -2.94 2.41
N ASP A 126 -15.69 -1.63 2.22
CA ASP A 126 -16.83 -0.95 2.84
C ASP A 126 -18.15 -1.47 2.23
N PRO A 127 -19.16 -1.82 3.07
CA PRO A 127 -20.44 -2.40 2.62
C PRO A 127 -21.39 -1.41 1.94
#